data_AF-A0A1I3VYG5-F1
#
_entry.id   AF-A0A1I3VYG5-F1
#
_cell.length_a   1.000
_cell.length_b   1.000
_cell.length_c   1.000
_cell.angle_alpha   90.00
_cell.angle_beta   90.00
_cell.angle_gamma   90.00
#
_symmetry.space_group_name_H-M   'P 1'
#
loop_
_entity.id
_entity.type
_entity.pdbx_description
1 polymer ?
#
loop_
_entity_poly.entity_id
_entity_poly.type
_entity_poly.pdbx_seq_one_letter_code
_entity_poly.pdbx_strand_id
1 'polypeptide(L)'
;MKKIKISEGYLYMFWAPLAGAPHIDDDIFNLNLNNVNSIERLVKELLLLEYNDFSMLWKYRCKESFKYAICYSSDEKLTRYYDSAAPQILLPDLISVRDFYIYVWKFMFGEESYEAANIDDYEKISRFDIFD
;
A
#
# COMPACT_ATOMS: atom_id res chain seq x y z
N MET A 1 9.23 -5.10 24.67
CA MET A 1 8.79 -5.65 23.37
C MET A 1 9.70 -5.11 22.27
N LYS A 2 9.95 -5.88 21.22
CA LYS A 2 10.67 -5.39 20.03
C LYS A 2 9.71 -4.54 19.20
N LYS A 3 10.12 -3.33 18.81
CA LYS A 3 9.30 -2.44 17.99
C LYS A 3 9.10 -2.98 16.58
N ILE A 4 7.96 -2.64 15.98
CA ILE A 4 7.64 -2.95 14.59
C ILE A 4 8.29 -1.90 13.71
N LYS A 5 9.39 -2.27 13.05
CA LYS A 5 10.01 -1.44 12.00
C LYS A 5 9.02 -1.19 10.85
N ILE A 6 8.89 0.08 10.47
CA ILE A 6 8.11 0.58 9.34
C ILE A 6 8.93 1.59 8.55
N SER A 7 8.61 1.76 7.27
CA SER A 7 9.36 2.63 6.38
C SER A 7 8.53 3.06 5.17
N GLU A 8 8.82 4.25 4.66
CA GLU A 8 8.34 4.71 3.36
C GLU A 8 8.88 3.82 2.22
N GLY A 9 10.01 3.14 2.44
CA GLY A 9 10.54 2.14 1.51
C GLY A 9 9.63 0.92 1.37
N TYR A 10 9.01 0.45 2.45
CA TYR A 10 8.06 -0.66 2.36
C TYR A 10 6.75 -0.26 1.67
N LEU A 11 6.30 0.98 1.83
CA LEU A 11 5.16 1.53 1.09
C LEU A 11 5.47 1.70 -0.39
N TYR A 12 6.68 2.18 -0.70
CA TYR A 12 7.17 2.23 -2.08
C TYR A 12 7.14 0.84 -2.72
N MET A 13 7.69 -0.19 -2.06
CA MET A 13 7.69 -1.54 -2.60
C MET A 13 6.27 -2.12 -2.77
N PHE A 14 5.33 -1.74 -1.90
CA PHE A 14 3.92 -2.12 -2.04
C PHE A 14 3.27 -1.50 -3.28
N TRP A 15 3.57 -0.23 -3.58
CA TRP A 15 3.00 0.48 -4.73
C TRP A 15 3.82 0.36 -6.02
N ALA A 16 5.07 -0.11 -5.96
CA ALA A 16 5.99 -0.23 -7.08
C ALA A 16 5.41 -0.95 -8.32
N PRO A 17 4.56 -1.98 -8.19
CA PRO A 17 3.96 -2.61 -9.37
C PRO A 17 3.10 -1.67 -10.22
N LEU A 18 2.61 -0.57 -9.64
CA LEU A 18 1.83 0.43 -10.35
C LEU A 18 2.67 1.27 -11.33
N ALA A 19 4.00 1.21 -11.25
CA ALA A 19 4.90 1.92 -12.17
C ALA A 19 4.94 1.31 -13.58
N GLY A 20 4.25 0.19 -13.80
CA GLY A 20 4.27 -0.60 -15.03
C GLY A 20 5.27 -1.74 -14.93
N ALA A 21 4.76 -2.95 -14.69
CA ALA A 21 5.55 -4.16 -14.81
C ALA A 21 5.33 -4.79 -16.20
N PRO A 22 6.37 -5.35 -16.84
CA PRO A 22 6.34 -5.80 -18.25
C PRO A 22 5.41 -7.00 -18.53
N HIS A 23 4.73 -7.52 -17.52
CA HIS A 23 3.87 -8.71 -17.61
C HIS A 23 2.44 -8.46 -17.11
N ILE A 24 2.10 -7.20 -16.82
CA ILE A 24 0.75 -6.82 -16.40
C ILE A 24 -0.07 -6.46 -17.63
N ASP A 25 -1.34 -6.86 -17.63
CA ASP A 25 -2.30 -6.43 -18.63
C ASP A 25 -2.45 -4.89 -18.60
N ASP A 26 -2.20 -4.25 -19.74
CA ASP A 26 -2.29 -2.79 -19.90
C ASP A 26 -3.68 -2.25 -19.50
N ASP A 27 -4.72 -3.08 -19.57
CA ASP A 27 -6.08 -2.73 -19.15
C ASP A 27 -6.17 -2.38 -17.65
N ILE A 28 -5.28 -2.90 -16.80
CA ILE A 28 -5.26 -2.57 -15.35
C ILE A 28 -4.94 -1.08 -15.14
N PHE A 29 -4.07 -0.49 -15.96
CA PHE A 29 -3.69 0.92 -15.81
C PHE A 29 -4.75 1.88 -16.34
N ASN A 30 -5.74 1.38 -17.09
CA ASN A 30 -6.88 2.14 -17.58
C ASN A 30 -8.11 2.08 -16.64
N LEU A 31 -7.98 1.45 -15.47
CA LEU A 31 -9.07 1.33 -14.51
C LEU A 31 -9.49 2.69 -13.93
N ASN A 32 -10.80 2.91 -13.80
CA ASN A 32 -11.34 4.06 -13.09
C ASN A 32 -11.45 3.74 -11.58
N LEU A 33 -10.53 4.25 -10.77
CA LEU A 33 -10.48 4.00 -9.33
C LEU A 33 -11.59 4.69 -8.53
N ASN A 34 -12.41 5.54 -9.15
CA ASN A 34 -13.65 6.02 -8.51
C ASN A 34 -14.72 4.93 -8.36
N ASN A 35 -14.54 3.77 -9.03
CA ASN A 35 -15.38 2.60 -8.87
C ASN A 35 -14.69 1.59 -7.94
N VAL A 36 -15.35 1.24 -6.84
CA VAL A 36 -14.84 0.27 -5.84
C VAL A 36 -14.50 -1.09 -6.46
N ASN A 37 -15.27 -1.55 -7.45
CA ASN A 37 -14.97 -2.81 -8.15
C ASN A 37 -13.67 -2.73 -8.97
N SER A 38 -13.33 -1.54 -9.50
CA SER A 38 -12.03 -1.32 -10.15
C SER A 38 -10.88 -1.37 -9.15
N ILE A 39 -11.07 -0.82 -7.94
CA ILE A 39 -10.07 -0.92 -6.86
C ILE A 39 -9.88 -2.39 -6.47
N GLU A 40 -10.96 -3.15 -6.32
CA GLU A 40 -10.90 -4.59 -6.04
C GLU A 40 -10.12 -5.34 -7.12
N ARG A 41 -10.42 -5.05 -8.39
CA ARG A 41 -9.74 -5.65 -9.54
C ARG A 41 -8.24 -5.33 -9.55
N LEU A 42 -7.88 -4.05 -9.38
CA LEU A 42 -6.49 -3.60 -9.25
C LEU A 42 -5.76 -4.37 -8.14
N VAL A 43 -6.41 -4.53 -6.99
CA VAL A 43 -5.79 -5.25 -5.86
C VAL A 43 -5.59 -6.72 -6.19
N LYS A 44 -6.63 -7.41 -6.68
CA LYS A 44 -6.58 -8.86 -6.90
C LYS A 44 -5.71 -9.28 -8.07
N GLU A 45 -5.74 -8.52 -9.16
CA GLU A 45 -5.04 -8.86 -10.41
C GLU A 45 -3.60 -8.33 -10.44
N LEU A 46 -3.22 -7.46 -9.50
CA LEU A 46 -1.87 -6.89 -9.45
C LEU A 46 -1.26 -6.91 -8.04
N LEU A 47 -1.75 -6.06 -7.13
CA LEU A 47 -1.05 -5.82 -5.86
C LEU A 47 -0.93 -7.08 -5.00
N LEU A 48 -1.97 -7.90 -4.96
CA LEU A 48 -1.99 -9.13 -4.17
C LEU A 48 -1.07 -10.21 -4.76
N LEU A 49 -0.94 -10.27 -6.09
CA LEU A 49 -0.03 -11.21 -6.75
C LEU A 49 1.42 -10.87 -6.40
N GLU A 50 1.81 -9.61 -6.60
CA GLU A 50 3.16 -9.10 -6.31
C GLU A 50 3.49 -9.21 -4.82
N TYR A 51 2.54 -8.83 -3.96
CA TYR A 51 2.70 -9.00 -2.50
C TYR A 51 2.90 -10.46 -2.11
N ASN A 52 2.30 -11.41 -2.82
CA ASN A 52 2.41 -12.83 -2.52
C ASN A 52 3.79 -13.42 -2.79
N ASP A 53 4.58 -12.79 -3.66
CA ASP A 53 5.96 -13.20 -3.97
C ASP A 53 6.98 -12.72 -2.93
N PHE A 54 6.60 -11.80 -2.04
CA PHE A 54 7.45 -11.36 -0.96
C PHE A 54 7.68 -12.45 0.11
N SER A 55 8.86 -12.43 0.73
CA SER A 55 9.13 -13.26 1.90
C SER A 55 8.21 -12.90 3.07
N MET A 56 8.03 -13.82 4.01
CA MET A 56 7.14 -13.60 5.16
C MET A 56 7.48 -12.33 5.96
N LEU A 57 8.77 -12.02 6.12
CA LEU A 57 9.21 -10.80 6.80
C LEU A 57 8.82 -9.54 6.02
N TRP A 58 9.01 -9.54 4.70
CA TRP A 58 8.65 -8.41 3.83
C TRP A 58 7.15 -8.20 3.79
N LYS A 59 6.36 -9.27 3.66
CA LYS A 59 4.89 -9.24 3.78
C LYS A 59 4.46 -8.53 5.07
N TYR A 60 5.05 -8.94 6.20
CA TYR A 60 4.77 -8.33 7.50
C TYR A 60 5.14 -6.84 7.54
N ARG A 61 6.34 -6.47 7.05
CA ARG A 61 6.81 -5.07 7.05
C ARG A 61 5.99 -4.14 6.16
N CYS A 62 5.62 -4.60 4.96
CA CYS A 62 4.75 -3.85 4.06
C CYS A 62 3.37 -3.67 4.66
N LYS A 63 2.75 -4.74 5.17
CA LYS A 63 1.44 -4.68 5.83
C LYS A 63 1.43 -3.73 7.02
N GLU A 64 2.40 -3.83 7.92
CA GLU A 64 2.49 -2.95 9.09
C GLU A 64 2.80 -1.49 8.72
N SER A 65 3.60 -1.25 7.68
CA SER A 65 3.84 0.11 7.17
C SER A 65 2.58 0.70 6.56
N PHE A 66 1.80 -0.11 5.83
CA PHE A 66 0.52 0.27 5.25
C PHE A 66 -0.52 0.60 6.32
N LYS A 67 -0.62 -0.27 7.33
CA LYS A 67 -1.43 -0.09 8.53
C LYS A 67 -1.10 1.24 9.23
N TYR A 68 0.18 1.47 9.49
CA TYR A 68 0.67 2.72 10.07
C TYR A 68 0.30 3.95 9.23
N ALA A 69 0.42 3.85 7.90
CA ALA A 69 0.08 4.95 7.00
C ALA A 69 -1.40 5.32 7.14
N ILE A 70 -2.31 4.33 7.11
CA ILE A 70 -3.76 4.55 7.28
C ILE A 70 -4.08 5.20 8.63
N CYS A 71 -3.43 4.81 9.71
CA CYS A 71 -3.79 5.32 11.05
C CYS A 71 -3.18 6.69 11.37
N TYR A 72 -1.95 6.97 10.91
CA TYR A 72 -1.15 8.05 11.50
C TYR A 72 -0.59 9.05 10.49
N SER A 73 -0.76 8.84 9.19
CA SER A 73 -0.31 9.79 8.16
C SER A 73 -1.46 10.70 7.73
N SER A 74 -1.18 11.96 7.39
CA SER A 74 -2.16 12.87 6.77
C SER A 74 -2.47 12.43 5.33
N ASP A 75 -3.59 12.90 4.78
CA ASP A 75 -3.99 12.61 3.39
C ASP A 75 -2.91 13.07 2.39
N GLU A 76 -2.34 14.27 2.57
CA GLU A 76 -1.21 14.76 1.77
C GLU A 76 -0.04 13.77 1.78
N LYS A 77 0.25 13.17 2.94
CA LYS A 77 1.35 12.21 3.06
C LYS A 77 1.01 10.86 2.40
N LEU A 78 -0.26 10.41 2.47
CA LEU A 78 -0.74 9.23 1.75
C LEU A 78 -0.61 9.41 0.23
N THR A 79 -0.97 10.58 -0.29
CA THR A 79 -0.77 10.92 -1.71
C THR A 79 0.71 10.85 -2.07
N ARG A 80 1.60 11.46 -1.27
CA ARG A 80 3.05 11.38 -1.52
C ARG A 80 3.61 9.96 -1.51
N TYR A 81 3.14 9.09 -0.61
CA TYR A 81 3.58 7.70 -0.59
C TYR A 81 3.18 6.97 -1.87
N TYR A 82 1.95 7.18 -2.33
CA TYR A 82 1.45 6.62 -3.59
C TYR A 82 2.27 7.13 -4.78
N ASP A 83 2.42 8.44 -4.92
CA ASP A 83 3.16 9.07 -6.02
C ASP A 83 4.66 8.72 -6.02
N SER A 84 5.23 8.40 -4.86
CA SER A 84 6.65 8.03 -4.74
C SER A 84 7.02 6.76 -5.50
N ALA A 85 6.02 5.94 -5.86
CA ALA A 85 6.17 4.75 -6.69
C ALA A 85 6.03 5.04 -8.19
N ALA A 86 5.78 6.29 -8.59
CA ALA A 86 5.50 6.70 -9.96
C ALA A 86 4.39 5.85 -10.64
N PRO A 87 3.20 5.74 -10.03
CA PRO A 87 2.12 4.92 -10.54
C PRO A 87 1.59 5.46 -11.89
N GLN A 88 1.27 4.56 -12.81
CA GLN A 88 0.67 4.90 -14.11
C GLN A 88 -0.85 5.12 -14.04
N ILE A 89 -1.45 4.85 -12.89
CA ILE A 89 -2.88 5.02 -12.62
C ILE A 89 -3.10 6.11 -11.58
N LEU A 90 -4.03 7.02 -11.86
CA LEU A 90 -4.32 8.15 -10.97
C LEU A 90 -5.14 7.72 -9.76
N LEU A 91 -4.92 8.38 -8.62
CA LEU A 91 -5.78 8.24 -7.45
C LEU A 91 -7.24 8.65 -7.79
N PRO A 92 -8.24 8.05 -7.13
CA PRO A 92 -9.62 8.51 -7.24
C PRO A 92 -9.80 9.91 -6.66
N ASP A 93 -10.79 10.65 -7.19
CA ASP A 93 -11.11 12.02 -6.79
C ASP A 93 -12.54 12.17 -6.21
N LEU A 94 -13.37 11.12 -6.28
CA LEU A 94 -14.71 11.07 -5.66
C LEU A 94 -14.70 10.50 -4.22
N ILE A 95 -13.58 9.93 -3.79
CA ILE A 95 -13.36 9.47 -2.42
C ILE A 95 -12.06 10.06 -1.88
N SER A 96 -11.90 10.09 -0.55
CA SER A 96 -10.61 10.52 0.02
C SER A 96 -9.51 9.50 -0.31
N VAL A 97 -8.26 9.97 -0.38
CA VAL A 97 -7.09 9.07 -0.51
C VAL A 97 -7.02 8.07 0.64
N ARG A 98 -7.49 8.45 1.84
CA ARG A 98 -7.57 7.53 2.97
C ARG A 98 -8.59 6.41 2.75
N ASP A 99 -9.77 6.75 2.23
CA ASP A 99 -10.79 5.74 1.89
C ASP A 99 -10.27 4.79 0.80
N PHE A 100 -9.54 5.31 -0.19
CA PHE A 100 -8.85 4.48 -1.17
C PHE A 100 -7.89 3.48 -0.51
N TYR A 101 -7.03 3.93 0.41
CA TYR A 101 -6.13 3.04 1.17
C TYR A 101 -6.91 2.01 2.00
N ILE A 102 -8.03 2.40 2.61
CA ILE A 102 -8.88 1.48 3.39
C ILE A 102 -9.52 0.42 2.48
N TYR A 103 -9.99 0.79 1.28
CA TYR A 103 -10.47 -0.19 0.30
C TYR A 103 -9.36 -1.15 -0.12
N VAL A 104 -8.17 -0.65 -0.42
CA VAL A 104 -7.01 -1.48 -0.75
C VAL A 104 -6.68 -2.44 0.40
N TRP A 105 -6.68 -1.98 1.66
CA TRP A 105 -6.50 -2.84 2.82
C TRP A 105 -7.55 -3.96 2.88
N LYS A 106 -8.84 -3.62 2.75
CA LYS A 106 -9.93 -4.61 2.80
C LYS A 106 -9.80 -5.67 1.72
N PHE A 107 -9.42 -5.29 0.50
CA PHE A 107 -9.25 -6.24 -0.58
C PHE A 107 -7.97 -7.08 -0.46
N MET A 108 -6.92 -6.55 0.19
CA MET A 108 -5.68 -7.29 0.46
C MET A 108 -5.80 -8.26 1.64
N PHE A 109 -6.47 -7.85 2.72
CA PHE A 109 -6.40 -8.52 4.03
C PHE A 109 -7.78 -8.88 4.62
N GLY A 110 -8.87 -8.66 3.88
CA GLY A 110 -10.23 -9.02 4.31
C GLY A 110 -10.67 -8.29 5.57
N GLU A 111 -11.13 -9.06 6.56
CA GLU A 111 -11.68 -8.58 7.83
C GLU A 111 -10.59 -8.23 8.88
N GLU A 112 -9.31 -8.30 8.52
CA GLU A 112 -8.25 -7.86 9.41
C GLU A 112 -8.38 -6.37 9.73
N SER A 113 -8.16 -5.98 10.99
CA SER A 113 -8.22 -4.57 11.38
C SER A 113 -6.97 -3.80 10.94
N TYR A 114 -7.18 -2.70 10.21
CA TYR A 114 -6.14 -1.70 9.94
C TYR A 114 -5.90 -0.77 11.12
N GLU A 115 -6.67 -0.83 12.20
CA GLU A 115 -6.47 0.04 13.36
C GLU A 115 -5.23 -0.39 14.15
N ALA A 116 -4.22 0.47 14.15
CA ALA A 116 -3.03 0.31 14.97
C ALA A 116 -3.33 0.72 16.43
N ALA A 117 -2.95 -0.15 17.37
CA ALA A 117 -3.29 0.03 18.79
C ALA A 117 -2.53 1.19 19.42
N ASN A 118 -1.22 1.32 19.16
CA ASN A 118 -0.40 2.41 19.67
C ASN A 118 0.71 2.79 18.67
N ILE A 119 0.92 4.09 18.48
CA ILE A 119 1.99 4.63 17.64
C ILE A 119 3.39 4.26 18.18
N ASP A 120 3.53 4.07 19.50
CA ASP A 120 4.79 3.76 20.18
C ASP A 120 5.31 2.34 19.91
N ASP A 121 4.43 1.45 19.42
CA ASP A 121 4.79 0.11 18.99
C ASP A 121 5.67 0.11 17.72
N TYR A 122 5.69 1.24 17.01
CA TYR A 122 6.38 1.39 15.74
C TYR A 122 7.74 2.08 15.88
N GLU A 123 8.67 1.64 15.04
CA GLU A 123 9.97 2.25 14.84
C GLU A 123 10.10 2.64 13.36
N LYS A 124 10.21 3.94 13.09
CA LYS A 124 10.48 4.42 11.73
C LYS A 124 11.95 4.21 11.41
N ILE A 125 12.23 3.45 10.35
CA ILE A 125 13.56 3.31 9.79
C ILE A 125 13.66 4.09 8.48
N SER A 126 14.89 4.34 8.01
CA SER A 126 15.12 5.01 6.74
C SER A 126 14.50 4.25 5.57
N ARG A 127 14.21 4.95 4.48
CA ARG A 127 13.83 4.32 3.20
C ARG A 127 14.93 3.41 2.65
N PHE A 128 16.19 3.72 2.98
CA PHE A 128 17.36 3.01 2.47
C PHE A 128 17.79 1.81 3.33
N ASP A 129 17.22 1.68 4.53
CA ASP A 129 17.60 0.63 5.51
C ASP A 129 16.59 -0.54 5.50
N ILE A 130 15.83 -0.72 4.41
CA ILE A 130 14.78 -1.75 4.31
C ILE A 130 15.31 -3.14 3.98
N PHE A 131 16.59 -3.26 3.62
CA PHE A 131 17.24 -4.52 3.25
C PHE A 131 18.07 -5.15 4.38
N ASP A 132 18.12 -4.50 5.55
CA ASP A 132 18.89 -4.91 6.74
C ASP A 132 18.12 -5.82 7.71
#